data_AF-I2CQJ9-F1
#
_entry.id   AF-I2CQJ9-F1
#
_cell.length_a   1.000
_cell.length_b   1.000
_cell.length_c   1.000
_cell.angle_alpha   90.00
_cell.angle_beta   90.00
_cell.angle_gamma   90.00
#
_symmetry.space_group_name_H-M   'P 1'
#
loop_
_entity.id
_entity.type
_entity.pdbx_description
1 polymer ?
#
loop_
_entity_poly.entity_id
_entity_poly.type
_entity_poly.pdbx_seq_one_letter_code
_entity_poly.pdbx_strand_id
1 'polypeptide(L)'
;HHSLPSLRPLHIHIVSQDFDSPALKTKRHWNSFTTPFFLDLLQVETALQIHGKVTVRHEDAEALLKLSLRCHACGAVQKTIP
;
A
#
# COMPACT_ATOMS: atom_id res chain seq x y z
N HIS A 1 -2.18 6.09 -0.98
CA HIS A 1 -2.68 6.15 0.41
C HIS A 1 -2.83 4.77 0.98
N HIS A 2 -2.65 4.56 2.28
CA HIS A 2 -2.94 3.25 2.88
C HIS A 2 -4.44 2.98 2.95
N SER A 3 -4.88 1.80 2.50
CA SER A 3 -6.28 1.36 2.52
C SER A 3 -6.83 1.23 3.94
N LEU A 4 -5.97 0.90 4.91
CA LEU A 4 -6.22 1.05 6.34
C LEU A 4 -5.23 2.06 6.93
N PRO A 5 -5.69 3.22 7.45
CA PRO A 5 -4.78 4.24 7.96
C PRO A 5 -4.18 3.79 9.31
N SER A 6 -2.87 4.02 9.48
CA SER A 6 -2.18 3.75 10.75
C SER A 6 -2.39 4.85 11.79
N LEU A 7 -2.87 6.01 11.36
CA LEU A 7 -3.14 7.20 12.18
C LEU A 7 -4.57 7.68 11.92
N ARG A 8 -5.22 8.29 12.91
CA ARG A 8 -6.60 8.81 12.74
C ARG A 8 -6.73 9.91 11.68
N PRO A 9 -5.83 10.91 11.60
CA PRO A 9 -5.94 11.93 10.57
C PRO A 9 -5.66 11.37 9.18
N LEU A 10 -6.38 11.89 8.19
CA LEU A 10 -6.07 11.64 6.78
C LEU A 10 -4.64 12.10 6.50
N HIS A 11 -3.84 11.22 5.92
CA HIS A 11 -2.48 11.53 5.48
C HIS A 11 -2.25 10.99 4.06
N ILE A 12 -1.50 11.77 3.30
CA ILE A 12 -1.17 11.49 1.91
C ILE A 12 0.30 11.07 1.87
N HIS A 13 0.56 9.97 1.18
CA HIS A 13 1.93 9.51 0.95
C HIS A 13 2.41 10.02 -0.39
N ILE A 14 3.47 10.81 -0.36
CA ILE A 14 4.28 11.17 -1.53
C ILE A 14 5.62 10.48 -1.31
N VAL A 15 5.92 9.48 -2.12
CA VAL A 15 7.08 8.59 -1.95
C VAL A 15 7.67 8.26 -3.31
N SER A 16 9.00 8.22 -3.39
CA SER A 16 9.72 7.77 -4.59
C SER A 16 9.70 6.24 -4.68
N GLN A 17 9.89 5.71 -5.89
CA GLN A 17 9.77 4.26 -6.17
C GLN A 17 11.08 3.47 -6.01
N ASP A 18 12.18 4.12 -5.61
CA ASP A 18 13.43 3.43 -5.28
C ASP A 18 13.30 2.57 -4.02
N PHE A 19 12.46 3.01 -3.07
CA PHE A 19 12.26 2.36 -1.77
C PHE A 19 13.56 2.06 -1.02
N ASP A 20 14.62 2.86 -1.25
CA ASP A 20 15.91 2.73 -0.58
C ASP A 20 15.87 3.51 0.74
N SER A 21 15.54 2.82 1.83
CA SER A 21 15.45 3.45 3.14
C SER A 21 15.75 2.48 4.27
N PRO A 22 16.57 2.87 5.27
CA PRO A 22 16.82 2.05 6.46
C PRO A 22 15.56 1.83 7.32
N ALA A 23 14.48 2.59 7.08
CA ALA A 23 13.20 2.41 7.76
C ALA A 23 12.33 1.29 7.16
N LEU A 24 12.65 0.81 5.96
CA LEU A 24 11.94 -0.27 5.28
C LEU A 24 12.37 -1.64 5.83
N LYS A 25 11.91 -1.99 7.03
CA LYS A 25 12.44 -3.13 7.81
C LYS A 25 11.62 -4.41 7.76
N THR A 26 10.33 -4.32 7.43
CA THR A 26 9.39 -5.44 7.60
C THR A 26 8.57 -5.69 6.36
N LYS A 27 8.20 -6.96 6.12
CA LYS A 27 7.31 -7.35 5.00
C LYS A 27 6.05 -6.47 4.92
N ARG A 28 5.52 -6.08 6.08
CA ARG A 28 4.38 -5.17 6.18
C ARG A 28 4.69 -3.78 5.61
N HIS A 29 5.86 -3.20 5.87
CA HIS A 29 6.26 -1.93 5.27
C HIS A 29 6.37 -2.03 3.75
N TRP A 30 6.98 -3.09 3.23
CA TRP A 30 7.06 -3.30 1.77
C TRP A 30 5.67 -3.42 1.15
N ASN A 31 4.89 -4.38 1.64
CA ASN A 31 3.57 -4.65 1.09
C ASN A 31 2.59 -3.48 1.26
N SER A 32 2.78 -2.59 2.24
CA SER A 32 1.92 -1.42 2.39
C SER A 32 2.11 -0.38 1.29
N PHE A 33 3.23 -0.40 0.57
CA PHE A 33 3.50 0.51 -0.55
C PHE A 33 3.44 -0.16 -1.92
N THR A 34 3.70 -1.47 -2.01
CA THR A 34 3.88 -2.18 -3.30
C THR A 34 2.75 -3.15 -3.64
N THR A 35 1.61 -3.07 -2.95
CA THR A 35 0.41 -3.88 -3.24
C THR A 35 -0.81 -2.95 -3.34
N PRO A 36 -2.00 -3.45 -3.74
CA PRO A 36 -3.24 -2.66 -3.69
C PRO A 36 -3.62 -2.14 -2.30
N PHE A 37 -2.86 -2.47 -1.25
CA PHE A 37 -2.95 -1.78 0.04
C PHE A 37 -2.61 -0.28 -0.10
N PHE A 38 -1.72 0.06 -1.02
CA PHE A 38 -1.43 1.43 -1.42
C PHE A 38 -2.40 1.87 -2.51
N LEU A 39 -3.49 2.51 -2.11
CA LEU A 39 -4.49 3.07 -3.01
C LEU A 39 -3.89 4.22 -3.83
N ASP A 40 -4.05 4.15 -5.13
CA ASP A 40 -3.72 5.23 -6.05
C ASP A 40 -4.63 6.44 -5.82
N LEU A 41 -4.07 7.65 -5.90
CA LEU A 41 -4.80 8.88 -5.62
C LEU A 41 -5.94 9.10 -6.61
N LEU A 42 -5.73 8.82 -7.90
CA LEU A 42 -6.74 9.01 -8.94
C LEU A 42 -7.89 8.02 -8.76
N GLN A 43 -7.59 6.78 -8.36
CA GLN A 43 -8.63 5.79 -8.01
C GLN A 43 -9.47 6.24 -6.81
N VAL A 44 -8.83 6.78 -5.76
CA VAL A 44 -9.51 7.33 -4.59
C VAL A 44 -10.40 8.51 -4.98
N GLU A 45 -9.88 9.45 -5.75
CA GLU A 45 -10.63 10.61 -6.25
C GLU A 45 -11.86 10.17 -7.06
N THR A 46 -11.66 9.25 -8.00
CA THR A 46 -12.74 8.70 -8.83
C THR A 46 -13.83 8.04 -7.99
N ALA A 47 -13.45 7.22 -7.01
CA ALA A 47 -14.41 6.56 -6.13
C ALA A 47 -15.20 7.57 -5.27
N LEU A 48 -14.56 8.64 -4.80
CA LEU A 48 -15.22 9.73 -4.09
C LEU A 48 -16.19 10.49 -4.99
N GLN A 49 -15.80 10.80 -6.23
CA GLN A 49 -16.65 11.52 -7.18
C GLN A 49 -17.90 10.71 -7.57
N ILE A 50 -17.75 9.41 -7.81
CA ILE A 50 -18.86 8.55 -8.28
C ILE A 50 -19.74 8.06 -7.13
N HIS A 51 -19.13 7.64 -6.01
CA HIS A 51 -19.85 6.94 -4.94
C HIS A 51 -19.98 7.75 -3.65
N GLY A 52 -19.31 8.91 -3.55
CA GLY A 52 -19.27 9.73 -2.33
C GLY A 52 -18.47 9.12 -1.17
N LYS A 53 -17.86 7.94 -1.38
CA LYS A 53 -17.09 7.23 -0.36
C LYS A 53 -16.09 6.26 -0.99
N VAL A 54 -15.01 5.99 -0.26
CA VAL A 54 -14.12 4.87 -0.52
C VAL A 54 -14.51 3.72 0.41
N THR A 55 -14.78 2.54 -0.15
CA THR A 55 -15.11 1.35 0.66
C THR A 55 -13.92 0.39 0.63
N VAL A 56 -13.39 0.08 1.81
CA VAL A 56 -12.31 -0.91 1.99
C VAL A 56 -12.80 -1.95 2.99
N ARG A 57 -12.73 -3.23 2.62
CA ARG A 57 -12.98 -4.32 3.58
C ARG A 57 -11.70 -4.56 4.37
N HIS A 58 -11.80 -4.51 5.69
CA HIS A 58 -10.65 -4.63 6.59
C HIS A 58 -9.87 -5.94 6.39
N GLU A 59 -10.58 -7.06 6.27
CA GLU A 59 -9.98 -8.38 6.08
C GLU A 59 -9.18 -8.49 4.77
N ASP A 60 -9.73 -7.96 3.67
CA ASP A 60 -9.04 -7.93 2.39
C ASP A 60 -7.76 -7.11 2.47
N ALA A 61 -7.83 -5.91 3.07
CA ALA A 61 -6.68 -5.03 3.22
C ALA A 61 -5.58 -5.68 4.08
N GLU A 62 -5.94 -6.30 5.20
CA GLU A 62 -4.98 -7.04 6.04
C GLU A 62 -4.37 -8.25 5.34
N ALA A 63 -5.12 -8.94 4.46
CA ALA A 63 -4.59 -10.03 3.66
C ALA A 63 -3.49 -9.56 2.69
N LEU A 64 -3.62 -8.36 2.11
CA LEU A 64 -2.61 -7.78 1.20
C LEU A 64 -1.26 -7.58 1.89
N LEU A 65 -1.26 -7.20 3.18
CA LEU A 65 -0.02 -7.03 3.96
C LEU A 65 0.73 -8.34 4.21
N LYS A 66 0.05 -9.49 4.08
CA LYS A 66 0.60 -10.83 4.33
C LYS A 66 1.09 -11.54 3.06
N LEU A 67 0.91 -10.92 1.89
CA LEU A 67 1.35 -11.47 0.61
C LEU A 67 2.86 -11.78 0.59
N SER A 68 3.26 -12.69 -0.28
CA SER A 68 4.67 -12.95 -0.54
C SER A 68 5.35 -11.69 -1.08
N LEU A 69 6.61 -11.49 -0.68
CA LEU A 69 7.39 -10.35 -1.15
C LEU A 69 7.64 -10.49 -2.65
N ARG A 70 7.36 -9.42 -3.40
CA ARG A 70 7.62 -9.32 -4.83
C ARG A 70 8.27 -7.99 -5.13
N CYS A 71 9.22 -7.98 -6.06
CA CYS A 71 9.76 -6.75 -6.61
C CYS A 71 8.64 -5.95 -7.30
N HIS A 72 8.51 -4.67 -6.97
CA HIS A 72 7.47 -3.82 -7.57
C HIS A 72 7.72 -3.54 -9.06
N ALA A 73 8.98 -3.63 -9.51
CA ALA A 73 9.36 -3.35 -10.90
C ALA A 73 9.27 -4.59 -11.81
N CYS A 74 9.75 -5.75 -11.36
CA CYS A 74 9.83 -6.97 -12.19
C CYS A 74 8.94 -8.13 -11.72
N GLY A 75 8.29 -8.02 -10.56
CA GLY A 75 7.38 -9.05 -10.04
C GLY A 75 8.05 -10.30 -9.44
N ALA A 76 9.39 -10.39 -9.50
CA ALA A 76 10.15 -11.52 -8.97
C ALA A 76 9.89 -11.72 -7.46
N VAL A 77 9.69 -12.97 -7.05
CA VAL A 77 9.46 -13.33 -5.64
C VAL A 77 10.76 -13.20 -4.85
N GLN A 78 10.68 -12.55 -3.69
CA GLN A 78 11.80 -12.35 -2.78
C GLN A 78 11.58 -13.12 -1.48
N LYS A 79 12.66 -13.64 -0.89
CA LYS A 79 12.60 -14.36 0.41
C LYS A 79 12.69 -13.39 1.60
N THR A 80 13.43 -12.31 1.43
CA THR A 80 13.66 -11.26 2.44
C THR A 80 13.35 -9.90 1.84
N ILE A 81 13.26 -8.88 2.69
CA ILE A 81 13.19 -7.51 2.21
C ILE A 81 14.49 -7.13 1.51
N PRO A 82 14.41 -6.35 0.40
CA PRO A 82 15.57 -5.77 -0.26
C PRO A 82 16.46 -4.97 0.68
#